data_AF-A0A851UX60-F1
#
_entry.id   AF-A0A851UX60-F1
#
_cell.length_a   1.000
_cell.length_b   1.000
_cell.length_c   1.000
_cell.angle_alpha   90.00
_cell.angle_beta   90.00
_cell.angle_gamma   90.00
#
_symmetry.space_group_name_H-M   'P 1'
#
loop_
_entity.id
_entity.type
_entity.pdbx_description
1 polymer ?
#
loop_
_entity_poly.entity_id
_entity_poly.type
_entity_poly.pdbx_seq_one_letter_code
_entity_poly.pdbx_strand_id
1 'polypeptide(L)'
;PELQALISEVAQHDVQNGREYGVVLAPDGSTVAVKPLLFGLEAGLQAHSVANLPSDSKTPTTVDRLLAITLAGDLGLTFLHRSQTWSPPGLGTEGCWDQLTAPRVFTLLDPQASRLTMAFLNGALDGALLGNHLSQIPRPHPPLSHLLREYYGAGVNGDPVFRSNFRRQNGAALTSAPTLAQQVWEALVLLQKLEPEHLQLQNISQEQLAQVATLATKEFTEAFLGCPAIHPRCRWGAAPYRGHPTPLRLPLGFLYVHHTYVPAPPCTTFQSCAADMRSMQRFHQDVRKWDDIGYSFVVGSDGYLYQGRGWHWVGAHTRGYNSRGFGVAFVGNYTGSLPNEAALNTVRDALPSCAIRAGLLRPDYKLLGHRQLVLTHCPGNALFNLLRTWPHFT
;
A
#
# COMPACT_ATOMS: atom_id res chain seq x y z
N PRO A 1 3.47 -24.37 25.34
CA PRO A 1 2.45 -23.49 24.74
C PRO A 1 2.25 -23.84 23.26
N GLU A 2 1.01 -24.03 22.81
CA GLU A 2 0.72 -23.98 21.37
C GLU A 2 1.26 -22.63 20.83
N LEU A 3 1.88 -22.66 19.64
CA LEU A 3 2.57 -21.50 19.05
C LEU A 3 1.67 -20.25 19.03
N GLN A 4 0.37 -20.44 18.81
CA GLN A 4 -0.67 -19.42 18.84
C GLN A 4 -0.83 -18.72 20.20
N ALA A 5 -0.74 -19.48 21.30
CA ALA A 5 -0.81 -18.92 22.65
C ALA A 5 0.41 -18.04 22.92
N LEU A 6 1.59 -18.46 22.46
CA LEU A 6 2.80 -17.66 22.56
C LEU A 6 2.70 -16.38 21.72
N ILE A 7 2.22 -16.47 20.47
CA ILE A 7 2.02 -15.29 19.61
C ILE A 7 1.06 -14.30 20.27
N SER A 8 -0.04 -14.79 20.85
CA SER A 8 -1.03 -13.95 21.53
C SER A 8 -0.47 -13.25 22.78
N GLU A 9 0.50 -13.87 23.45
CA GLU A 9 1.20 -13.30 24.60
C GLU A 9 2.25 -12.26 24.19
N VAL A 10 3.03 -12.53 23.14
CA VAL A 10 4.20 -11.72 22.75
C VAL A 10 3.93 -10.65 21.69
N ALA A 11 2.86 -10.79 20.90
CA ALA A 11 2.50 -9.87 19.84
C ALA A 11 1.09 -9.33 20.05
N GLN A 12 0.99 -8.28 20.86
CA GLN A 12 -0.24 -7.51 21.01
C GLN A 12 -0.32 -6.44 19.92
N HIS A 13 -1.47 -6.31 19.27
CA HIS A 13 -1.79 -5.23 18.33
C HIS A 13 -3.08 -4.58 18.79
N ASP A 14 -3.10 -3.26 18.81
CA ASP A 14 -4.26 -2.47 19.21
C ASP A 14 -4.22 -1.07 18.60
N VAL A 15 -5.40 -0.49 18.39
CA VAL A 15 -5.59 0.89 17.90
C VAL A 15 -6.47 1.64 18.89
N GLN A 16 -5.88 2.62 19.57
CA GLN A 16 -6.56 3.40 20.59
C GLN A 16 -6.02 4.82 20.65
N ASN A 17 -6.92 5.80 20.79
CA ASN A 17 -6.59 7.22 20.92
C ASN A 17 -5.70 7.77 19.79
N GLY A 18 -5.97 7.37 18.54
CA GLY A 18 -5.19 7.78 17.36
C GLY A 18 -3.77 7.22 17.30
N ARG A 19 -3.44 6.25 18.15
CA ARG A 19 -2.16 5.52 18.14
C ARG A 19 -2.40 4.06 17.82
N GLU A 20 -1.39 3.45 17.23
CA GLU A 20 -1.39 2.03 16.93
C GLU A 20 -0.16 1.37 17.56
N TYR A 21 -0.41 0.26 18.27
CA TYR A 21 0.55 -0.50 19.05
C TYR A 21 0.80 -1.86 18.39
N GLY A 22 1.95 -2.48 18.68
CA GLY A 22 2.30 -3.77 18.07
C GLY A 22 2.76 -3.68 16.62
N VAL A 23 3.21 -2.49 16.21
CA VAL A 23 3.71 -2.22 14.86
C VAL A 23 5.21 -1.95 14.87
N VAL A 24 5.86 -2.22 13.74
CA VAL A 24 7.29 -1.98 13.53
C VAL A 24 7.55 -1.22 12.24
N LEU A 25 8.59 -0.39 12.22
CA LEU A 25 9.12 0.21 11.00
C LEU A 25 10.01 -0.81 10.29
N ALA A 26 9.57 -1.30 9.13
CA ALA A 26 10.32 -2.25 8.34
C ALA A 26 11.45 -1.55 7.53
N PRO A 27 12.52 -2.28 7.14
CA PRO A 27 13.62 -1.74 6.33
C PRO A 27 13.21 -1.10 5.00
N ASP A 28 12.09 -1.54 4.41
CA ASP A 28 11.51 -0.96 3.19
C ASP A 28 10.73 0.35 3.43
N GLY A 29 10.73 0.85 4.67
CA GLY A 29 10.04 2.06 5.09
C GLY A 29 8.57 1.88 5.41
N SER A 30 7.99 0.69 5.17
CA SER A 30 6.61 0.41 5.54
C SER A 30 6.45 0.27 7.05
N THR A 31 5.25 0.49 7.57
CA THR A 31 4.89 0.07 8.93
C THR A 31 4.08 -1.21 8.86
N VAL A 32 4.37 -2.17 9.75
CA VAL A 32 3.80 -3.51 9.72
C VAL A 32 3.33 -3.89 11.11
N ALA A 33 2.08 -4.35 11.24
CA ALA A 33 1.56 -4.94 12.46
C ALA A 33 2.08 -6.38 12.63
N VAL A 34 2.72 -6.65 13.77
CA VAL A 34 3.42 -7.91 14.02
C VAL A 34 2.45 -9.06 14.27
N LYS A 35 1.34 -8.80 14.99
CA LYS A 35 0.35 -9.84 15.32
C LYS A 35 -0.25 -10.52 14.06
N PRO A 36 -0.86 -9.80 13.10
CA PRO A 36 -1.42 -10.44 11.91
C PRO A 36 -0.35 -11.08 11.00
N LEU A 37 0.88 -10.54 10.99
CA LEU A 37 2.02 -11.18 10.31
C LEU A 37 2.31 -12.58 10.88
N LEU A 38 2.44 -12.68 12.20
CA LEU A 38 2.77 -13.94 12.87
C LEU A 38 1.64 -14.97 12.74
N PHE A 39 0.38 -14.54 12.78
CA PHE A 39 -0.78 -15.42 12.54
C PHE A 39 -0.75 -16.04 11.14
N GLY A 40 -0.39 -15.27 10.10
CA GLY A 40 -0.28 -15.81 8.74
C GLY A 40 0.86 -16.81 8.60
N LEU A 41 2.01 -16.52 9.19
CA LEU A 41 3.14 -17.44 9.23
C LEU A 41 2.79 -18.75 9.94
N GLU A 42 2.17 -18.68 11.11
CA GLU A 42 1.73 -19.85 11.86
C GLU A 42 0.74 -20.69 11.05
N ALA A 43 -0.29 -20.07 10.49
CA ALA A 43 -1.30 -20.77 9.71
C ALA A 43 -0.68 -21.50 8.51
N GLY A 44 0.38 -20.93 7.90
CA GLY A 44 1.13 -21.58 6.82
C GLY A 44 1.92 -22.80 7.28
N LEU A 45 2.56 -22.71 8.45
CA LEU A 45 3.30 -23.82 9.06
C LEU A 45 2.38 -24.97 9.47
N GLN A 46 1.14 -24.66 9.88
CA GLN A 46 0.13 -25.64 10.27
C GLN A 46 -0.58 -26.29 9.08
N ALA A 47 -0.52 -25.72 7.87
CA ALA A 47 -1.21 -26.23 6.69
C ALA A 47 -0.88 -27.70 6.35
N HIS A 48 0.34 -28.16 6.63
CA HIS A 48 0.74 -29.55 6.46
C HIS A 48 0.21 -30.52 7.54
N SER A 49 -0.21 -30.03 8.71
CA SER A 49 -0.75 -30.87 9.79
C SER A 49 -2.18 -31.34 9.52
N VAL A 50 -2.92 -30.63 8.64
CA VAL A 50 -4.33 -30.89 8.32
C VAL A 50 -4.49 -31.64 6.97
N ALA A 51 -3.39 -31.89 6.24
CA ALA A 51 -3.41 -32.57 4.94
C ALA A 51 -3.66 -34.10 5.01
N ASN A 52 -3.85 -34.67 6.21
CA ASN A 52 -4.11 -36.10 6.43
C ASN A 52 -5.59 -36.44 6.69
N LEU A 53 -6.53 -35.54 6.39
CA LEU A 53 -7.97 -35.82 6.45
C LEU A 53 -8.52 -36.23 5.08
N PRO A 54 -9.42 -37.23 4.98
CA PRO A 54 -9.97 -37.69 3.71
C PRO A 54 -10.65 -36.53 2.96
N SER A 55 -10.28 -36.37 1.69
CA SER A 55 -10.76 -35.31 0.82
C SER A 55 -12.15 -35.61 0.26
N ASP A 56 -13.18 -34.95 0.81
CA ASP A 56 -14.36 -34.58 0.02
C ASP A 56 -14.06 -33.28 -0.74
N SER A 57 -14.60 -33.17 -1.96
CA SER A 57 -14.26 -32.21 -3.02
C SER A 57 -14.60 -30.72 -2.77
N LYS A 58 -14.57 -30.26 -1.52
CA LYS A 58 -14.75 -28.84 -1.10
C LYS A 58 -13.86 -28.45 0.08
N THR A 59 -12.60 -28.91 0.12
CA THR A 59 -11.66 -28.46 1.15
C THR A 59 -11.10 -27.07 0.77
N PRO A 60 -11.14 -26.07 1.66
CA PRO A 60 -10.54 -24.76 1.40
C PRO A 60 -9.04 -24.92 1.10
N THR A 61 -8.53 -24.21 0.10
CA THR A 61 -7.10 -24.23 -0.22
C THR A 61 -6.29 -23.68 0.95
N THR A 62 -4.99 -23.99 1.00
CA THR A 62 -4.10 -23.44 2.03
C THR A 62 -4.14 -21.91 2.07
N VAL A 63 -4.19 -21.27 0.90
CA VAL A 63 -4.29 -19.82 0.78
C VAL A 63 -5.62 -19.29 1.33
N ASP A 64 -6.70 -20.06 1.17
CA ASP A 64 -8.01 -19.67 1.69
C ASP A 64 -8.05 -19.61 3.21
N ARG A 65 -7.37 -20.56 3.86
CA ARG A 65 -7.27 -20.60 5.33
C ARG A 65 -6.39 -19.48 5.86
N LEU A 66 -5.30 -19.16 5.16
CA LEU A 66 -4.38 -18.09 5.52
C LEU A 66 -5.09 -16.74 5.56
N LEU A 67 -5.78 -16.37 4.47
CA LEU A 67 -6.48 -15.09 4.38
C LEU A 67 -7.70 -15.03 5.32
N ALA A 68 -8.39 -16.16 5.52
CA ALA A 68 -9.44 -16.26 6.51
C ALA A 68 -8.95 -15.92 7.93
N ILE A 69 -7.76 -16.41 8.30
CA ILE A 69 -7.17 -16.23 9.64
C ILE A 69 -6.58 -14.82 9.81
N THR A 70 -5.95 -14.25 8.78
CA THR A 70 -5.19 -12.99 8.94
C THR A 70 -5.98 -11.73 8.63
N LEU A 71 -7.07 -11.82 7.85
CA LEU A 71 -7.71 -10.65 7.26
C LEU A 71 -9.24 -10.74 7.24
N ALA A 72 -9.82 -11.88 6.88
CA ALA A 72 -11.22 -11.94 6.47
C ALA A 72 -12.21 -11.53 7.58
N GLY A 73 -11.96 -11.94 8.83
CA GLY A 73 -12.78 -11.56 9.98
C GLY A 73 -12.74 -10.05 10.25
N ASP A 74 -11.56 -9.47 10.41
CA ASP A 74 -11.39 -8.02 10.64
C ASP A 74 -11.91 -7.18 9.46
N LEU A 75 -11.72 -7.68 8.24
CA LEU A 75 -12.26 -7.08 7.02
C LEU A 75 -13.78 -7.04 7.05
N GLY A 76 -14.44 -8.16 7.38
CA GLY A 76 -15.89 -8.22 7.51
C GLY A 76 -16.42 -7.31 8.62
N LEU A 77 -15.86 -7.41 9.83
CA LEU A 77 -16.29 -6.67 11.01
C LEU A 77 -16.22 -5.14 10.77
N THR A 78 -15.19 -4.66 10.09
CA THR A 78 -15.02 -3.23 9.78
C THR A 78 -16.12 -2.66 8.88
N PHE A 79 -16.78 -3.51 8.08
CA PHE A 79 -17.80 -3.09 7.13
C PHE A 79 -19.24 -3.38 7.59
N LEU A 80 -19.45 -4.02 8.75
CA LEU A 80 -20.79 -4.38 9.26
C LEU A 80 -21.73 -3.19 9.49
N HIS A 81 -21.20 -2.05 9.95
CA HIS A 81 -22.03 -0.88 10.34
C HIS A 81 -22.00 0.28 9.33
N ARG A 82 -21.46 0.08 8.12
CA ARG A 82 -21.36 1.16 7.13
C ARG A 82 -22.61 1.21 6.26
N SER A 83 -23.35 2.32 6.31
CA SER A 83 -24.40 2.60 5.33
C SER A 83 -23.76 2.77 3.94
N GLN A 84 -24.43 2.26 2.90
CA GLN A 84 -24.00 2.31 1.48
C GLN A 84 -23.85 3.75 0.91
N THR A 85 -24.03 4.79 1.73
CA THR A 85 -24.22 6.19 1.33
C THR A 85 -22.98 7.08 1.51
N TRP A 86 -21.93 6.63 2.20
CA TRP A 86 -20.71 7.42 2.41
C TRP A 86 -19.49 6.76 1.77
N SER A 87 -18.78 7.50 0.91
CA SER A 87 -17.43 7.18 0.47
C SER A 87 -16.50 7.24 1.69
N PRO A 88 -15.92 6.12 2.17
CA PRO A 88 -15.26 6.14 3.46
C PRO A 88 -13.78 6.57 3.37
N PRO A 89 -13.25 7.27 4.38
CA PRO A 89 -11.82 7.37 4.66
C PRO A 89 -11.17 6.06 5.16
N GLY A 90 -11.87 4.92 5.13
CA GLY A 90 -11.81 3.94 6.22
C GLY A 90 -11.12 2.59 5.97
N LEU A 91 -10.28 2.47 4.94
CA LEU A 91 -9.39 1.31 4.75
C LEU A 91 -7.94 1.82 4.60
N GLY A 92 -7.04 1.33 5.44
CA GLY A 92 -5.63 1.61 5.29
C GLY A 92 -5.23 3.02 5.71
N THR A 93 -5.72 3.51 6.86
CA THR A 93 -5.20 4.77 7.40
C THR A 93 -3.71 4.63 7.69
N GLU A 94 -2.91 5.52 7.11
CA GLU A 94 -1.47 5.64 7.36
C GLU A 94 -1.18 6.39 8.66
N GLY A 95 0.08 6.34 9.08
CA GLY A 95 0.55 7.03 10.26
C GLY A 95 1.99 7.52 10.14
N CYS A 96 2.46 8.16 11.20
CA CYS A 96 3.80 8.68 11.31
C CYS A 96 4.46 8.16 12.58
N TRP A 97 5.73 7.76 12.45
CA TRP A 97 6.60 7.56 13.58
C TRP A 97 7.04 8.90 14.14
N ASP A 98 7.19 8.96 15.46
CA ASP A 98 7.82 10.08 16.17
C ASP A 98 9.25 10.34 15.69
N GLN A 99 10.02 9.25 15.46
CA GLN A 99 11.38 9.31 14.91
C GLN A 99 11.63 8.13 13.96
N LEU A 100 12.27 8.38 12.82
CA LEU A 100 12.60 7.31 11.87
C LEU A 100 13.87 6.53 12.25
N THR A 101 14.81 7.15 12.97
CA THR A 101 16.07 6.51 13.38
C THR A 101 15.93 5.64 14.63
N ALA A 102 14.95 5.96 15.48
CA ALA A 102 14.66 5.24 16.71
C ALA A 102 13.14 5.28 16.99
N PRO A 103 12.32 4.63 16.16
CA PRO A 103 10.86 4.67 16.25
C PRO A 103 10.37 4.13 17.59
N ARG A 104 9.50 4.88 18.27
CA ARG A 104 8.88 4.45 19.54
C ARG A 104 7.37 4.57 19.52
N VAL A 105 6.84 5.63 18.90
CA VAL A 105 5.40 5.92 18.88
C VAL A 105 4.93 6.07 17.45
N PHE A 106 3.94 5.27 17.07
CA PHE A 106 3.25 5.38 15.79
C PHE A 106 1.89 6.05 15.98
N THR A 107 1.68 7.19 15.32
CA THR A 107 0.46 8.00 15.40
C THR A 107 -0.24 8.00 14.06
N LEU A 108 -1.53 7.66 14.03
CA LEU A 108 -2.34 7.63 12.82
C LEU A 108 -2.61 9.05 12.31
N LEU A 109 -2.65 9.21 10.98
CA LEU A 109 -2.97 10.49 10.34
C LEU A 109 -4.44 10.86 10.50
N ASP A 110 -5.31 9.88 10.69
CA ASP A 110 -6.71 10.05 11.07
C ASP A 110 -6.94 9.44 12.46
N PRO A 111 -7.26 10.25 13.49
CA PRO A 111 -7.50 9.73 14.84
C PRO A 111 -8.80 8.92 14.96
N GLN A 112 -9.70 9.02 13.98
CA GLN A 112 -10.95 8.25 13.90
C GLN A 112 -10.83 7.01 12.99
N ALA A 113 -9.60 6.62 12.66
CA ALA A 113 -9.32 5.47 11.83
C ALA A 113 -9.91 4.17 12.37
N SER A 114 -10.26 3.27 11.44
CA SER A 114 -10.63 1.90 11.79
C SER A 114 -9.42 1.10 12.27
N ARG A 115 -9.68 -0.09 12.82
CA ARG A 115 -8.63 -1.07 13.17
C ARG A 115 -7.88 -1.61 11.94
N LEU A 116 -8.46 -1.51 10.75
CA LEU A 116 -7.80 -1.83 9.48
C LEU A 116 -6.90 -0.67 9.01
N THR A 117 -5.89 -0.38 9.81
CA THR A 117 -4.82 0.56 9.48
C THR A 117 -3.98 0.04 8.32
N MET A 118 -3.15 0.90 7.74
CA MET A 118 -2.20 0.45 6.73
C MET A 118 -1.21 -0.58 7.28
N ALA A 119 -0.80 -0.44 8.55
CA ALA A 119 0.11 -1.37 9.20
C ALA A 119 -0.51 -2.74 9.43
N PHE A 120 -1.79 -2.79 9.81
CA PHE A 120 -2.55 -4.03 9.91
C PHE A 120 -2.59 -4.75 8.56
N LEU A 121 -3.01 -4.06 7.50
CA LEU A 121 -3.15 -4.66 6.16
C LEU A 121 -1.80 -5.16 5.63
N ASN A 122 -0.73 -4.40 5.87
CA ASN A 122 0.64 -4.81 5.57
C ASN A 122 1.02 -6.09 6.31
N GLY A 123 0.79 -6.15 7.62
CA GLY A 123 1.11 -7.33 8.43
C GLY A 123 0.32 -8.57 8.01
N ALA A 124 -0.99 -8.42 7.81
CA ALA A 124 -1.85 -9.50 7.35
C ALA A 124 -1.41 -10.07 5.99
N LEU A 125 -1.09 -9.20 5.03
CA LEU A 125 -0.69 -9.61 3.70
C LEU A 125 0.70 -10.26 3.68
N ASP A 126 1.66 -9.67 4.39
CA ASP A 126 3.01 -10.22 4.55
C ASP A 126 2.95 -11.61 5.21
N GLY A 127 2.12 -11.77 6.25
CA GLY A 127 1.89 -13.03 6.94
C GLY A 127 1.29 -14.09 6.02
N ALA A 128 0.25 -13.75 5.25
CA ALA A 128 -0.37 -14.66 4.29
C ALA A 128 0.60 -15.07 3.18
N LEU A 129 1.39 -14.14 2.65
CA LEU A 129 2.40 -14.39 1.61
C LEU A 129 3.49 -15.35 2.11
N LEU A 130 4.09 -15.04 3.26
CA LEU A 130 5.16 -15.85 3.83
C LEU A 130 4.64 -17.20 4.35
N GLY A 131 3.44 -17.24 4.94
CA GLY A 131 2.78 -18.47 5.34
C GLY A 131 2.51 -19.39 4.14
N ASN A 132 2.01 -18.84 3.03
CA ASN A 132 1.79 -19.60 1.80
C ASN A 132 3.12 -20.16 1.27
N HIS A 133 4.17 -19.33 1.22
CA HIS A 133 5.51 -19.78 0.83
C HIS A 133 6.03 -20.93 1.70
N LEU A 134 5.91 -20.80 3.04
CA LEU A 134 6.35 -21.84 3.97
C LEU A 134 5.57 -23.15 3.81
N SER A 135 4.29 -23.08 3.45
CA SER A 135 3.46 -24.26 3.18
C SER A 135 3.81 -25.01 1.90
N GLN A 136 4.71 -24.47 1.08
CA GLN A 136 5.10 -25.05 -0.22
C GLN A 136 6.53 -25.57 -0.22
N ILE A 137 7.35 -25.21 0.77
CA ILE A 137 8.76 -25.61 0.84
C ILE A 137 8.96 -26.79 1.79
N PRO A 138 9.90 -27.72 1.49
CA PRO A 138 10.17 -28.86 2.35
C PRO A 138 10.86 -28.43 3.66
N ARG A 139 10.70 -29.25 4.70
CA ARG A 139 11.41 -29.09 5.97
C ARG A 139 12.88 -29.54 5.84
N PRO A 140 13.81 -28.96 6.65
CA PRO A 140 13.59 -27.95 7.69
C PRO A 140 13.40 -26.54 7.11
N HIS A 141 12.49 -25.77 7.72
CA HIS A 141 12.27 -24.38 7.32
C HIS A 141 13.44 -23.48 7.75
N PRO A 142 13.71 -22.38 7.03
CA PRO A 142 14.71 -21.40 7.45
C PRO A 142 14.31 -20.74 8.78
N PRO A 143 15.29 -20.25 9.58
CA PRO A 143 14.98 -19.44 10.75
C PRO A 143 14.10 -18.24 10.39
N LEU A 144 13.12 -17.91 11.23
CA LEU A 144 12.21 -16.79 10.98
C LEU A 144 12.96 -15.47 10.74
N SER A 145 14.04 -15.23 11.49
CA SER A 145 14.89 -14.05 11.31
C SER A 145 15.58 -13.99 9.94
N HIS A 146 15.89 -15.14 9.33
CA HIS A 146 16.45 -15.21 7.99
C HIS A 146 15.37 -14.87 6.96
N LEU A 147 14.22 -15.53 7.04
CA LEU A 147 13.08 -15.31 6.15
C LEU A 147 12.64 -13.84 6.13
N LEU A 148 12.46 -13.22 7.30
CA LEU A 148 12.05 -11.82 7.40
C LEU A 148 13.12 -10.86 6.89
N ARG A 149 14.42 -11.16 7.11
CA ARG A 149 15.53 -10.33 6.62
C ARG A 149 15.58 -10.33 5.09
N GLU A 150 15.35 -11.47 4.48
CA GLU A 150 15.27 -11.56 3.02
C GLU A 150 14.01 -10.86 2.49
N TYR A 151 12.84 -11.14 3.07
CA TYR A 151 11.57 -10.60 2.63
C TYR A 151 11.51 -9.07 2.69
N TYR A 152 11.97 -8.45 3.77
CA TYR A 152 12.06 -6.98 3.87
C TYR A 152 13.36 -6.39 3.28
N GLY A 153 14.16 -7.22 2.61
CA GLY A 153 15.44 -6.86 2.04
C GLY A 153 15.49 -7.10 0.53
N ALA A 154 16.37 -8.00 0.11
CA ALA A 154 16.62 -8.27 -1.31
C ALA A 154 15.58 -9.21 -1.95
N GLY A 155 14.79 -9.92 -1.15
CA GLY A 155 13.85 -10.95 -1.57
C GLY A 155 14.23 -12.34 -1.08
N VAL A 156 13.20 -13.17 -0.87
CA VAL A 156 13.32 -14.52 -0.30
C VAL A 156 13.99 -15.47 -1.29
N ASN A 157 15.00 -16.21 -0.84
CA ASN A 157 15.78 -17.14 -1.68
C ASN A 157 16.32 -16.51 -2.97
N GLY A 158 16.64 -15.22 -2.95
CA GLY A 158 17.17 -14.49 -4.10
C GLY A 158 16.12 -14.11 -5.17
N ASP A 159 14.82 -14.34 -4.94
CA ASP A 159 13.76 -13.85 -5.81
C ASP A 159 13.51 -12.36 -5.55
N PRO A 160 13.88 -11.45 -6.49
CA PRO A 160 13.75 -10.01 -6.29
C PRO A 160 12.30 -9.51 -6.34
N VAL A 161 11.35 -10.35 -6.76
CA VAL A 161 9.91 -10.04 -6.82
C VAL A 161 9.22 -10.49 -5.54
N PHE A 162 9.69 -11.56 -4.91
CA PHE A 162 9.14 -12.03 -3.62
C PHE A 162 9.77 -11.31 -2.42
N ARG A 163 9.50 -10.00 -2.34
CA ARG A 163 9.86 -9.10 -1.25
C ARG A 163 8.73 -8.13 -0.91
N SER A 164 8.81 -7.52 0.26
CA SER A 164 7.77 -6.70 0.87
C SER A 164 7.33 -5.49 0.03
N ASN A 165 8.22 -4.89 -0.76
CA ASN A 165 7.89 -3.77 -1.65
C ASN A 165 6.81 -4.13 -2.69
N PHE A 166 6.69 -5.42 -3.02
CA PHE A 166 5.73 -5.95 -4.01
C PHE A 166 4.57 -6.72 -3.35
N ARG A 167 4.37 -6.57 -2.04
CA ARG A 167 3.35 -7.31 -1.28
C ARG A 167 1.95 -7.18 -1.87
N ARG A 168 1.56 -6.00 -2.37
CA ARG A 168 0.22 -5.75 -2.92
C ARG A 168 0.02 -6.49 -4.24
N GLN A 169 1.04 -6.47 -5.10
CA GLN A 169 1.04 -7.20 -6.37
C GLN A 169 1.01 -8.72 -6.12
N ASN A 170 1.87 -9.20 -5.24
CA ASN A 170 1.93 -10.61 -4.88
C ASN A 170 0.65 -11.07 -4.17
N GLY A 171 0.09 -10.20 -3.32
CA GLY A 171 -1.17 -10.42 -2.62
C GLY A 171 -2.39 -10.50 -3.54
N ALA A 172 -2.44 -9.65 -4.58
CA ALA A 172 -3.46 -9.74 -5.63
C ALA A 172 -3.40 -11.04 -6.43
N ALA A 173 -2.24 -11.71 -6.45
CA ALA A 173 -2.09 -13.03 -7.07
C ALA A 173 -2.49 -14.20 -6.14
N LEU A 174 -2.63 -13.97 -4.83
CA LEU A 174 -2.99 -15.02 -3.87
C LEU A 174 -4.46 -15.41 -3.91
N THR A 175 -5.37 -14.47 -4.19
CA THR A 175 -6.82 -14.72 -4.10
C THR A 175 -7.60 -13.93 -5.14
N SER A 176 -8.80 -14.41 -5.46
CA SER A 176 -9.76 -13.68 -6.27
C SER A 176 -10.76 -12.94 -5.38
N ALA A 177 -11.34 -11.84 -5.87
CA ALA A 177 -12.37 -11.11 -5.12
C ALA A 177 -13.57 -12.00 -4.73
N PRO A 178 -14.12 -12.88 -5.61
CA PRO A 178 -15.16 -13.83 -5.19
C PRO A 178 -14.73 -14.77 -4.07
N THR A 179 -13.51 -15.31 -4.15
CA THR A 179 -12.96 -16.22 -3.14
C THR A 179 -12.79 -15.53 -1.80
N LEU A 180 -12.23 -14.32 -1.77
CA LEU A 180 -12.08 -13.55 -0.55
C LEU A 180 -13.44 -13.12 0.04
N ALA A 181 -14.41 -12.76 -0.81
CA ALA A 181 -15.76 -12.44 -0.35
C ALA A 181 -16.43 -13.65 0.33
N GLN A 182 -16.23 -14.85 -0.22
CA GLN A 182 -16.71 -16.08 0.43
C GLN A 182 -16.05 -16.28 1.81
N GLN A 183 -14.74 -16.09 1.92
CA GLN A 183 -14.02 -16.23 3.20
C GLN A 183 -14.46 -15.21 4.24
N VAL A 184 -14.66 -13.95 3.84
CA VAL A 184 -15.16 -12.89 4.73
C VAL A 184 -16.55 -13.25 5.24
N TRP A 185 -17.43 -13.74 4.36
CA TRP A 185 -18.75 -14.19 4.75
C TRP A 185 -18.71 -15.38 5.72
N GLU A 186 -17.92 -16.41 5.41
CA GLU A 186 -17.76 -17.60 6.27
C GLU A 186 -17.19 -17.23 7.66
N ALA A 187 -16.21 -16.32 7.71
CA ALA A 187 -15.65 -15.80 8.95
C ALA A 187 -16.69 -15.08 9.80
N LEU A 188 -17.51 -14.21 9.19
CA LEU A 188 -18.58 -13.51 9.90
C LEU A 188 -19.66 -14.46 10.43
N VAL A 189 -20.05 -15.46 9.64
CA VAL A 189 -21.02 -16.49 10.07
C VAL A 189 -20.45 -17.31 11.23
N LEU A 190 -19.16 -17.64 11.20
CA LEU A 190 -18.51 -18.35 12.30
C LEU A 190 -18.47 -17.50 13.57
N LEU A 191 -18.07 -16.23 13.47
CA LEU A 191 -18.07 -15.29 14.60
C LEU A 191 -19.46 -15.14 15.22
N GLN A 192 -20.51 -15.03 14.39
CA GLN A 192 -21.89 -14.94 14.87
C GLN A 192 -22.33 -16.19 15.66
N LYS A 193 -21.78 -17.38 15.33
CA LYS A 193 -22.06 -18.64 16.03
C LYS A 193 -21.26 -18.80 17.33
N LEU A 194 -19.99 -18.41 17.32
CA LEU A 194 -19.08 -18.58 18.45
C LEU A 194 -19.34 -17.54 19.55
N GLU A 195 -19.71 -16.32 19.16
CA GLU A 195 -19.95 -15.21 20.07
C GLU A 195 -21.34 -14.61 19.82
N PRO A 196 -22.43 -15.29 20.24
CA PRO A 196 -23.80 -14.80 20.03
C PRO A 196 -24.08 -13.46 20.74
N GLU A 197 -23.25 -13.09 21.73
CA GLU A 197 -23.29 -11.78 22.40
C GLU A 197 -22.49 -10.68 21.67
N HIS A 198 -21.85 -10.98 20.54
CA HIS A 198 -21.14 -9.97 19.76
C HIS A 198 -22.15 -8.97 19.20
N LEU A 199 -22.36 -7.87 19.93
CA LEU A 199 -23.43 -6.88 19.71
C LEU A 199 -23.51 -6.37 18.26
N GLN A 200 -22.37 -6.34 17.56
CA GLN A 200 -22.28 -5.90 16.15
C GLN A 200 -22.89 -6.88 15.14
N LEU A 201 -22.98 -8.18 15.49
CA LEU A 201 -23.45 -9.25 14.61
C LEU A 201 -24.88 -9.71 14.93
N GLN A 202 -25.47 -9.18 16.00
CA GLN A 202 -26.83 -9.49 16.41
C GLN A 202 -27.83 -8.99 15.37
N ASN A 203 -28.83 -9.82 15.06
CA ASN A 203 -29.92 -9.51 14.13
C ASN A 203 -29.50 -9.22 12.67
N ILE A 204 -28.28 -9.58 12.26
CA ILE A 204 -27.84 -9.48 10.86
C ILE A 204 -28.12 -10.81 10.15
N SER A 205 -28.86 -10.76 9.05
CA SER A 205 -29.18 -11.94 8.23
C SER A 205 -27.96 -12.43 7.44
N GLN A 206 -27.95 -13.71 7.04
CA GLN A 206 -26.86 -14.24 6.22
C GLN A 206 -26.72 -13.51 4.87
N GLU A 207 -27.83 -13.00 4.32
CA GLU A 207 -27.82 -12.19 3.09
C GLU A 207 -27.12 -10.84 3.32
N GLN A 208 -27.41 -10.17 4.45
CA GLN A 208 -26.73 -8.94 4.82
C GLN A 208 -25.23 -9.18 5.05
N LEU A 209 -24.84 -10.28 5.70
CA LEU A 209 -23.43 -10.66 5.84
C LEU A 209 -22.75 -10.87 4.48
N ALA A 210 -23.44 -11.47 3.50
CA ALA A 210 -22.90 -11.67 2.16
C ALA A 210 -22.70 -10.35 1.41
N GLN A 211 -23.62 -9.39 1.58
CA GLN A 211 -23.48 -8.03 1.04
C GLN A 211 -22.30 -7.29 1.67
N VAL A 212 -22.13 -7.37 2.99
CA VAL A 212 -20.98 -6.82 3.71
C VAL A 212 -19.67 -7.42 3.18
N ALA A 213 -19.62 -8.75 3.05
CA ALA A 213 -18.44 -9.45 2.56
C ALA A 213 -18.05 -9.02 1.13
N THR A 214 -19.05 -8.86 0.26
CA THR A 214 -18.84 -8.37 -1.11
C THR A 214 -18.28 -6.95 -1.12
N LEU A 215 -18.87 -6.04 -0.32
CA LEU A 215 -18.40 -4.66 -0.22
C LEU A 215 -16.99 -4.57 0.35
N ALA A 216 -16.72 -5.25 1.47
CA ALA A 216 -15.43 -5.22 2.14
C ALA A 216 -14.31 -5.75 1.22
N THR A 217 -14.59 -6.83 0.50
CA THR A 217 -13.66 -7.43 -0.48
C THR A 217 -13.41 -6.51 -1.67
N LYS A 218 -14.47 -5.87 -2.20
CA LYS A 218 -14.33 -4.88 -3.27
C LYS A 218 -13.43 -3.74 -2.82
N GLU A 219 -13.68 -3.17 -1.65
CA GLU A 219 -12.86 -2.10 -1.10
C GLU A 219 -11.41 -2.54 -0.87
N PHE A 220 -11.17 -3.72 -0.31
CA PHE A 220 -9.82 -4.24 -0.14
C PHE A 220 -9.08 -4.44 -1.48
N THR A 221 -9.74 -5.04 -2.45
CA THR A 221 -9.13 -5.34 -3.75
C THR A 221 -8.86 -4.07 -4.55
N GLU A 222 -9.84 -3.18 -4.65
CA GLU A 222 -9.74 -2.00 -5.50
C GLU A 222 -9.05 -0.82 -4.80
N ALA A 223 -9.13 -0.67 -3.46
CA ALA A 223 -8.62 0.52 -2.74
C ALA A 223 -7.25 0.28 -2.10
N PHE A 224 -6.95 -0.97 -1.76
CA PHE A 224 -5.66 -1.32 -1.17
C PHE A 224 -4.78 -2.06 -2.17
N LEU A 225 -5.19 -3.21 -2.71
CA LEU A 225 -4.35 -3.99 -3.64
C LEU A 225 -4.16 -3.29 -5.00
N GLY A 226 -5.22 -2.67 -5.54
CA GLY A 226 -5.20 -1.96 -6.83
C GLY A 226 -4.56 -0.57 -6.80
N CYS A 227 -4.30 -0.02 -5.61
CA CYS A 227 -3.69 1.29 -5.44
C CYS A 227 -2.19 1.17 -5.13
N PRO A 228 -1.36 2.13 -5.58
CA PRO A 228 0.07 2.12 -5.26
C PRO A 228 0.30 2.33 -3.76
N ALA A 229 1.38 1.74 -3.23
CA ALA A 229 1.84 2.03 -1.89
C ALA A 229 2.52 3.41 -1.87
N ILE A 230 1.96 4.35 -1.11
CA ILE A 230 2.43 5.73 -1.04
C ILE A 230 3.06 5.99 0.32
N HIS A 231 4.36 6.27 0.35
CA HIS A 231 5.05 6.73 1.54
C HIS A 231 4.65 8.19 1.84
N PRO A 232 3.98 8.46 2.98
CA PRO A 232 3.59 9.81 3.34
C PRO A 232 4.81 10.68 3.66
N ARG A 233 4.62 12.00 3.67
CA ARG A 233 5.70 12.98 3.92
C ARG A 233 6.57 12.68 5.13
N CYS A 234 5.95 12.34 6.26
CA CYS A 234 6.68 12.01 7.48
C CYS A 234 7.56 10.77 7.34
N ARG A 235 7.22 9.85 6.42
CA ARG A 235 7.95 8.60 6.23
C ARG A 235 9.33 8.80 5.62
N TRP A 236 9.46 9.73 4.68
CA TRP A 236 10.74 10.06 4.08
C TRP A 236 11.46 11.23 4.77
N GLY A 237 10.94 11.69 5.92
CA GLY A 237 11.53 12.78 6.70
C GLY A 237 11.45 14.13 5.99
N ALA A 238 10.30 14.42 5.38
CA ALA A 238 10.05 15.70 4.72
C ALA A 238 10.17 16.87 5.70
N ALA A 239 10.83 17.93 5.26
CA ALA A 239 10.71 19.23 5.91
C ALA A 239 9.25 19.74 5.81
N PRO A 240 8.81 20.58 6.76
CA PRO A 240 7.52 21.26 6.66
C PRO A 240 7.39 22.07 5.37
N TYR A 241 6.15 22.21 4.91
CA TYR A 241 5.81 23.18 3.87
C TYR A 241 6.09 24.61 4.40
N ARG A 242 6.66 25.48 3.56
CA ARG A 242 6.91 26.89 3.88
C ARG A 242 5.76 27.75 3.34
N GLY A 243 5.24 28.68 4.13
CA GLY A 243 4.10 29.51 3.70
C GLY A 243 2.76 28.77 3.75
N HIS A 244 1.80 29.22 2.94
CA HIS A 244 0.42 28.73 2.96
C HIS A 244 0.08 27.96 1.68
N PRO A 245 -0.25 26.66 1.76
CA PRO A 245 -0.53 25.87 0.58
C PRO A 245 -1.86 26.27 -0.06
N THR A 246 -1.85 26.41 -1.40
CA THR A 246 -3.07 26.68 -2.17
C THR A 246 -3.80 25.37 -2.47
N PRO A 247 -5.11 25.26 -2.15
CA PRO A 247 -5.89 24.05 -2.43
C PRO A 247 -6.15 23.86 -3.93
N LEU A 248 -6.17 22.60 -4.37
CA LEU A 248 -6.58 22.21 -5.72
C LEU A 248 -8.11 22.19 -5.85
N ARG A 249 -8.61 22.49 -7.06
CA ARG A 249 -10.02 22.32 -7.43
C ARG A 249 -10.19 20.95 -8.10
N LEU A 250 -10.54 19.94 -7.31
CA LEU A 250 -10.67 18.55 -7.73
C LEU A 250 -12.05 18.27 -8.39
N PRO A 251 -12.18 17.24 -9.25
CA PRO A 251 -11.10 16.41 -9.80
C PRO A 251 -10.25 17.16 -10.84
N LEU A 252 -8.97 16.83 -10.95
CA LEU A 252 -8.07 17.38 -11.97
C LEU A 252 -8.25 16.69 -13.33
N GLY A 253 -7.92 17.39 -14.41
CA GLY A 253 -8.04 16.89 -15.78
C GLY A 253 -6.73 16.42 -16.41
N PHE A 254 -5.61 16.50 -15.70
CA PHE A 254 -4.29 16.28 -16.29
C PHE A 254 -3.36 15.50 -15.37
N LEU A 255 -2.50 14.68 -15.98
CA LEU A 255 -1.36 14.02 -15.34
C LEU A 255 -0.09 14.41 -16.10
N TYR A 256 0.85 15.05 -15.43
CA TYR A 256 2.10 15.51 -16.02
C TYR A 256 3.25 14.60 -15.59
N VAL A 257 3.92 13.99 -16.56
CA VAL A 257 5.05 13.08 -16.30
C VAL A 257 6.38 13.83 -16.41
N HIS A 258 7.20 13.64 -15.38
CA HIS A 258 8.53 14.20 -15.24
C HIS A 258 9.57 13.10 -15.02
N HIS A 259 10.84 13.44 -15.28
CA HIS A 259 11.96 12.79 -14.61
C HIS A 259 12.63 13.79 -13.67
N THR A 260 13.43 13.32 -12.72
CA THR A 260 14.20 14.23 -11.86
C THR A 260 15.44 14.75 -12.59
N TYR A 261 16.01 13.98 -13.52
CA TYR A 261 17.34 14.15 -14.14
C TYR A 261 18.48 14.07 -13.11
N VAL A 262 18.39 14.88 -12.05
CA VAL A 262 19.16 14.78 -10.82
C VAL A 262 18.16 14.79 -9.66
N PRO A 263 18.19 13.82 -8.73
CA PRO A 263 19.21 12.78 -8.56
C PRO A 263 19.15 11.66 -9.61
N ALA A 264 20.32 11.08 -9.89
CA ALA A 264 20.58 9.90 -10.70
C ALA A 264 21.88 9.23 -10.21
N PRO A 265 22.06 7.89 -10.33
CA PRO A 265 21.16 6.91 -10.95
C PRO A 265 19.85 6.70 -10.16
N PRO A 266 18.84 6.01 -10.72
CA PRO A 266 17.59 5.74 -10.01
C PRO A 266 17.81 5.06 -8.64
N CYS A 267 17.13 5.54 -7.61
CA CYS A 267 17.16 4.94 -6.28
C CYS A 267 16.41 3.60 -6.25
N THR A 268 16.96 2.59 -5.56
CA THR A 268 16.43 1.20 -5.55
C THR A 268 16.12 0.68 -4.15
N THR A 269 16.36 1.48 -3.11
CA THR A 269 16.05 1.16 -1.71
C THR A 269 15.31 2.33 -1.07
N PHE A 270 14.48 2.04 -0.06
CA PHE A 270 13.80 3.09 0.69
C PHE A 270 14.74 4.16 1.23
N GLN A 271 15.89 3.76 1.80
CA GLN A 271 16.88 4.71 2.33
C GLN A 271 17.40 5.67 1.25
N SER A 272 17.75 5.15 0.07
CA SER A 272 18.24 5.98 -1.05
C SER A 272 17.14 6.86 -1.62
N CYS A 273 15.94 6.32 -1.85
CA CYS A 273 14.82 7.09 -2.37
C CYS A 273 14.34 8.18 -1.40
N ALA A 274 14.30 7.90 -0.09
CA ALA A 274 14.00 8.90 0.91
C ALA A 274 15.09 10.00 0.98
N ALA A 275 16.37 9.64 0.79
CA ALA A 275 17.45 10.61 0.71
C ALA A 275 17.33 11.51 -0.53
N ASP A 276 16.97 10.93 -1.67
CA ASP A 276 16.72 11.65 -2.93
C ASP A 276 15.53 12.61 -2.79
N MET A 277 14.43 12.17 -2.16
CA MET A 277 13.28 13.02 -1.83
C MET A 277 13.69 14.23 -0.99
N ARG A 278 14.45 14.02 0.09
CA ARG A 278 14.97 15.12 0.93
C ARG A 278 15.93 16.03 0.17
N SER A 279 16.77 15.47 -0.70
CA SER A 279 17.69 16.24 -1.53
C SER A 279 16.95 17.17 -2.49
N MET A 280 15.96 16.65 -3.22
CA MET A 280 15.10 17.44 -4.10
C MET A 280 14.31 18.50 -3.35
N GLN A 281 13.76 18.16 -2.18
CA GLN A 281 13.02 19.12 -1.37
C GLN A 281 13.92 20.28 -0.92
N ARG A 282 15.12 19.99 -0.38
CA ARG A 282 16.10 21.02 -0.01
C ARG A 282 16.47 21.90 -1.20
N PHE A 283 16.76 21.32 -2.36
CA PHE A 283 17.05 22.10 -3.55
C PHE A 283 15.88 23.02 -3.95
N HIS A 284 14.65 22.50 -3.94
CA HIS A 284 13.47 23.29 -4.25
C HIS A 284 13.21 24.41 -3.23
N GLN A 285 13.35 24.13 -1.93
CA GLN A 285 13.08 25.12 -0.89
C GLN A 285 14.22 26.13 -0.69
N ASP A 286 15.46 25.66 -0.63
CA ASP A 286 16.60 26.48 -0.22
C ASP A 286 17.25 27.19 -1.40
N VAL A 287 17.29 26.55 -2.58
CA VAL A 287 17.89 27.12 -3.78
C VAL A 287 16.84 27.79 -4.67
N ARG A 288 15.75 27.09 -5.02
CA ARG A 288 14.69 27.67 -5.88
C ARG A 288 13.69 28.55 -5.14
N LYS A 289 13.77 28.62 -3.80
CA LYS A 289 12.86 29.41 -2.94
C LYS A 289 11.39 29.05 -3.12
N TRP A 290 11.10 27.77 -3.38
CA TRP A 290 9.74 27.26 -3.40
C TRP A 290 9.28 26.88 -1.99
N ASP A 291 7.98 26.80 -1.83
CA ASP A 291 7.37 26.44 -0.55
C ASP A 291 7.65 25.00 -0.12
N ASP A 292 7.86 24.11 -1.09
CA ASP A 292 8.06 22.68 -0.90
C ASP A 292 8.59 22.04 -2.19
N ILE A 293 8.86 20.73 -2.16
CA ILE A 293 9.13 19.92 -3.35
C ILE A 293 8.09 20.21 -4.45
N GLY A 294 8.54 20.35 -5.70
CA GLY A 294 7.67 20.83 -6.78
C GLY A 294 6.61 19.83 -7.24
N TYR A 295 6.86 18.53 -7.10
CA TYR A 295 6.00 17.47 -7.63
C TYR A 295 4.85 17.13 -6.66
N SER A 296 3.72 16.67 -7.22
CA SER A 296 2.64 16.07 -6.42
C SER A 296 3.12 14.74 -5.83
N PHE A 297 3.71 13.89 -6.66
CA PHE A 297 4.27 12.59 -6.29
C PHE A 297 5.59 12.33 -7.00
N VAL A 298 6.40 11.43 -6.42
CA VAL A 298 7.65 10.97 -7.02
C VAL A 298 7.71 9.45 -6.91
N VAL A 299 8.04 8.74 -7.98
CA VAL A 299 8.18 7.28 -7.99
C VAL A 299 9.66 6.89 -7.95
N GLY A 300 10.00 6.00 -7.01
CA GLY A 300 11.32 5.39 -6.90
C GLY A 300 11.40 4.07 -7.68
N SER A 301 12.62 3.59 -7.96
CA SER A 301 12.79 2.24 -8.54
C SER A 301 12.76 1.13 -7.47
N ASP A 302 12.55 1.51 -6.21
CA ASP A 302 12.28 0.62 -5.08
C ASP A 302 10.85 0.06 -5.07
N GLY A 303 9.95 0.55 -5.94
CA GLY A 303 8.57 0.07 -6.05
C GLY A 303 7.56 0.86 -5.22
N TYR A 304 7.98 1.97 -4.59
CA TYR A 304 7.10 2.86 -3.86
C TYR A 304 6.86 4.20 -4.59
N LEU A 305 5.69 4.77 -4.33
CA LEU A 305 5.41 6.17 -4.61
C LEU A 305 5.67 7.00 -3.34
N TYR A 306 6.23 8.18 -3.50
CA TYR A 306 6.53 9.10 -2.41
C TYR A 306 5.64 10.33 -2.54
N GLN A 307 4.95 10.67 -1.45
CA GLN A 307 4.13 11.88 -1.40
C GLN A 307 5.02 13.13 -1.39
N GLY A 308 4.89 13.96 -2.43
CA GLY A 308 5.41 15.32 -2.46
C GLY A 308 4.41 16.29 -1.86
N ARG A 309 3.83 17.17 -2.68
CA ARG A 309 2.69 18.02 -2.27
C ARG A 309 1.37 17.25 -2.15
N GLY A 310 1.30 16.06 -2.75
CA GLY A 310 0.16 15.16 -2.62
C GLY A 310 -1.09 15.59 -3.40
N TRP A 311 -2.24 15.11 -2.94
CA TRP A 311 -3.51 15.15 -3.67
C TRP A 311 -4.25 16.49 -3.61
N HIS A 312 -4.03 17.29 -2.57
CA HIS A 312 -4.91 18.43 -2.25
C HIS A 312 -4.28 19.80 -2.49
N TRP A 313 -2.98 19.86 -2.78
CA TRP A 313 -2.22 21.12 -2.84
C TRP A 313 -1.59 21.35 -4.21
N VAL A 314 -1.61 22.61 -4.66
CA VAL A 314 -1.05 23.02 -5.96
C VAL A 314 0.47 22.78 -6.01
N GLY A 315 0.91 22.18 -7.13
CA GLY A 315 2.31 21.88 -7.46
C GLY A 315 3.20 23.10 -7.77
N ALA A 316 4.47 22.84 -8.04
CA ALA A 316 5.40 23.76 -8.70
C ALA A 316 6.21 23.08 -9.82
N HIS A 317 5.68 22.00 -10.40
CA HIS A 317 6.36 21.12 -11.35
C HIS A 317 6.24 21.58 -12.82
N THR A 318 5.13 22.23 -13.20
CA THR A 318 4.82 22.64 -14.58
C THR A 318 4.31 24.07 -14.60
N ARG A 319 5.21 25.04 -14.88
CA ARG A 319 4.89 26.48 -14.87
C ARG A 319 3.68 26.78 -15.75
N GLY A 320 2.67 27.46 -15.19
CA GLY A 320 1.41 27.80 -15.88
C GLY A 320 0.32 26.72 -15.82
N TYR A 321 0.64 25.50 -15.35
CA TYR A 321 -0.28 24.36 -15.36
C TYR A 321 -0.41 23.64 -14.01
N ASN A 322 0.33 24.07 -12.98
CA ASN A 322 0.38 23.44 -11.65
C ASN A 322 -0.98 23.21 -10.97
N SER A 323 -1.99 24.06 -11.24
CA SER A 323 -3.32 23.95 -10.63
C SER A 323 -4.29 23.06 -11.42
N ARG A 324 -3.87 22.53 -12.57
CA ARG A 324 -4.73 21.80 -13.52
C ARG A 324 -4.48 20.30 -13.53
N GLY A 325 -3.33 19.84 -13.01
CA GLY A 325 -2.94 18.44 -13.04
C GLY A 325 -1.92 18.07 -11.97
N PHE A 326 -1.83 16.76 -11.71
CA PHE A 326 -0.82 16.21 -10.82
C PHE A 326 0.50 16.04 -11.56
N GLY A 327 1.60 16.49 -10.97
CA GLY A 327 2.95 16.24 -11.49
C GLY A 327 3.58 15.05 -10.82
N VAL A 328 3.94 14.03 -11.60
CA VAL A 328 4.57 12.80 -11.14
C VAL A 328 5.96 12.67 -11.74
N ALA A 329 6.98 12.57 -10.90
CA ALA A 329 8.38 12.46 -11.34
C ALA A 329 8.94 11.06 -11.10
N PHE A 330 9.63 10.50 -12.09
CA PHE A 330 10.49 9.33 -11.90
C PHE A 330 11.87 9.76 -11.43
N VAL A 331 12.38 9.15 -10.34
CA VAL A 331 13.75 9.40 -9.89
C VAL A 331 14.75 8.83 -10.88
N GLY A 332 15.48 9.69 -11.58
CA GLY A 332 16.56 9.32 -12.49
C GLY A 332 16.62 10.17 -13.76
N ASN A 333 17.56 9.81 -14.65
CA ASN A 333 17.73 10.41 -15.96
C ASN A 333 17.31 9.43 -17.07
N TYR A 334 16.12 9.64 -17.62
CA TYR A 334 15.54 8.80 -18.68
C TYR A 334 15.67 9.39 -20.08
N THR A 335 16.81 10.06 -20.35
CA THR A 335 17.12 10.57 -21.69
C THR A 335 17.43 9.41 -22.64
N GLY A 336 18.23 8.42 -22.20
CA GLY A 336 18.67 7.28 -23.02
C GLY A 336 18.24 5.90 -22.50
N SER A 337 17.56 5.82 -21.36
CA SER A 337 17.07 4.58 -20.76
C SER A 337 15.66 4.74 -20.23
N LEU A 338 14.98 3.63 -19.94
CA LEU A 338 13.64 3.62 -19.36
C LEU A 338 13.69 3.37 -17.84
N PRO A 339 12.69 3.87 -17.08
CA PRO A 339 12.42 3.41 -15.72
C PRO A 339 12.18 1.90 -15.66
N ASN A 340 12.30 1.31 -14.47
CA ASN A 340 11.94 -0.09 -14.30
C ASN A 340 10.42 -0.32 -14.48
N GLU A 341 10.03 -1.55 -14.81
CA GLU A 341 8.64 -1.85 -15.15
C GLU A 341 7.68 -1.59 -13.97
N ALA A 342 8.13 -1.82 -12.73
CA ALA A 342 7.33 -1.54 -11.54
C ALA A 342 6.96 -0.05 -11.41
N ALA A 343 7.91 0.86 -11.64
CA ALA A 343 7.65 2.29 -11.62
C ALA A 343 6.76 2.70 -12.80
N LEU A 344 6.97 2.12 -13.99
CA LEU A 344 6.13 2.38 -15.17
C LEU A 344 4.68 1.98 -14.91
N ASN A 345 4.43 0.76 -14.42
CA ASN A 345 3.10 0.26 -14.07
C ASN A 345 2.42 1.14 -13.00
N THR A 346 3.20 1.60 -12.02
CA THR A 346 2.68 2.49 -10.96
C THR A 346 2.12 3.78 -11.54
N VAL A 347 2.85 4.44 -12.45
CA VAL A 347 2.43 5.73 -13.02
C VAL A 347 1.44 5.58 -14.17
N ARG A 348 1.55 4.51 -14.96
CA ARG A 348 0.66 4.22 -16.10
C ARG A 348 -0.73 3.79 -15.66
N ASP A 349 -0.81 2.87 -14.69
CA ASP A 349 -2.05 2.14 -14.40
C ASP A 349 -2.54 2.39 -12.97
N ALA A 350 -1.72 2.07 -11.95
CA ALA A 350 -2.18 2.00 -10.56
C ALA A 350 -2.55 3.38 -9.98
N LEU A 351 -1.67 4.37 -10.16
CA LEU A 351 -1.88 5.72 -9.65
C LEU A 351 -3.12 6.41 -10.27
N PRO A 352 -3.26 6.50 -11.61
CA PRO A 352 -4.44 7.13 -12.20
C PRO A 352 -5.74 6.37 -11.89
N SER A 353 -5.73 5.04 -11.89
CA SER A 353 -6.93 4.25 -11.54
C SER A 353 -7.40 4.54 -10.12
N CYS A 354 -6.47 4.57 -9.16
CA CYS A 354 -6.76 4.89 -7.77
C CYS A 354 -7.28 6.34 -7.63
N ALA A 355 -6.65 7.30 -8.32
CA ALA A 355 -7.06 8.70 -8.30
C ALA A 355 -8.44 8.94 -8.93
N ILE A 356 -8.79 8.22 -10.00
CA ILE A 356 -10.11 8.26 -10.62
C ILE A 356 -11.17 7.74 -9.66
N ARG A 357 -10.92 6.58 -9.06
CA ARG A 357 -11.85 5.97 -8.10
C ARG A 357 -12.09 6.87 -6.88
N ALA A 358 -11.05 7.54 -6.40
CA ALA A 358 -11.13 8.50 -5.30
C ALA A 358 -11.74 9.87 -5.70
N GLY A 359 -12.14 10.08 -6.96
CA GLY A 359 -12.68 11.36 -7.43
C GLY A 359 -11.66 12.50 -7.46
N LEU A 360 -10.37 12.18 -7.50
CA LEU A 360 -9.26 13.14 -7.53
C LEU A 360 -8.82 13.48 -8.95
N LEU A 361 -8.99 12.53 -9.87
CA LEU A 361 -8.64 12.65 -11.29
C LEU A 361 -9.85 12.31 -12.15
N ARG A 362 -10.08 13.07 -13.23
CA ARG A 362 -11.18 12.80 -14.15
C ARG A 362 -10.92 11.51 -14.94
N PRO A 363 -11.95 10.69 -15.23
CA PRO A 363 -11.78 9.51 -16.09
C PRO A 363 -11.24 9.84 -17.49
N ASP A 364 -11.54 11.01 -18.03
CA ASP A 364 -11.10 11.49 -19.35
C ASP A 364 -9.81 12.33 -19.31
N TYR A 365 -9.02 12.20 -18.25
CA TYR A 365 -7.79 12.98 -18.06
C TYR A 365 -6.83 12.88 -19.26
N LYS A 366 -5.97 13.88 -19.41
CA LYS A 366 -4.90 13.89 -20.41
C LYS A 366 -3.55 13.65 -19.75
N LEU A 367 -2.79 12.72 -20.31
CA LEU A 367 -1.42 12.43 -19.91
C LEU A 367 -0.46 13.17 -20.83
N LEU A 368 0.44 13.96 -20.24
CA LEU A 368 1.37 14.80 -20.98
C LEU A 368 2.78 14.67 -20.37
N GLY A 369 3.80 14.59 -21.21
CA GLY A 369 5.18 14.81 -20.80
C GLY A 369 5.45 16.30 -20.56
N HIS A 370 6.29 16.62 -19.57
CA HIS A 370 6.61 18.01 -19.20
C HIS A 370 6.99 18.92 -20.40
N ARG A 371 7.79 18.40 -21.35
CA ARG A 371 8.22 19.10 -22.57
C ARG A 371 7.10 19.60 -23.49
N GLN A 372 5.89 19.05 -23.38
CA GLN A 372 4.76 19.48 -24.22
C GLN A 372 4.19 20.84 -23.77
N LEU A 373 4.52 21.28 -22.55
CA LEU A 373 3.91 22.45 -21.92
C LEU A 373 4.90 23.58 -21.66
N VAL A 374 6.19 23.25 -21.51
CA VAL A 374 7.26 24.22 -21.27
C VAL A 374 8.53 23.80 -22.01
N LEU A 375 9.42 24.76 -22.28
CA LEU A 375 10.71 24.51 -22.94
C LEU A 375 11.66 23.75 -22.01
N THR A 376 11.71 22.42 -22.14
CA THR A 376 12.55 21.53 -21.34
C THR A 376 12.77 20.19 -22.05
N HIS A 377 13.84 19.47 -21.71
CA HIS A 377 14.05 18.08 -22.13
C HIS A 377 13.33 17.06 -21.24
N CYS A 378 12.76 17.46 -20.12
CA CYS A 378 11.98 16.57 -19.24
C CYS A 378 10.76 15.99 -19.99
N PRO A 379 10.39 14.70 -19.87
CA PRO A 379 10.91 13.68 -18.96
C PRO A 379 12.07 12.82 -19.51
N GLY A 380 12.84 13.32 -20.47
CA GLY A 380 13.87 12.56 -21.19
C GLY A 380 13.32 11.85 -22.44
N ASN A 381 14.16 11.68 -23.46
CA ASN A 381 13.72 11.22 -24.79
C ASN A 381 13.20 9.78 -24.77
N ALA A 382 13.90 8.85 -24.12
CA ALA A 382 13.47 7.47 -24.03
C ALA A 382 12.11 7.36 -23.33
N LEU A 383 11.96 7.97 -22.14
CA LEU A 383 10.69 7.95 -21.42
C LEU A 383 9.58 8.66 -22.19
N PHE A 384 9.83 9.84 -22.77
CA PHE A 384 8.82 10.55 -23.55
C PHE A 384 8.32 9.74 -24.75
N ASN A 385 9.21 9.04 -25.47
CA ASN A 385 8.82 8.18 -26.57
C ASN A 385 7.91 7.03 -26.12
N LEU A 386 8.18 6.45 -24.94
CA LEU A 386 7.31 5.45 -24.35
C LEU A 386 5.95 6.03 -23.94
N LEU A 387 5.90 7.23 -23.35
CA LEU A 387 4.63 7.85 -22.95
C LEU A 387 3.64 8.00 -24.12
N ARG A 388 4.15 8.17 -25.35
CA ARG A 388 3.31 8.28 -26.56
C ARG A 388 2.49 7.01 -26.86
N THR A 389 2.85 5.88 -26.26
CA THR A 389 2.11 4.62 -26.41
C THR A 389 1.13 4.37 -25.27
N TRP A 390 1.12 5.22 -24.24
CA TRP A 390 0.29 5.04 -23.07
C TRP A 390 -1.16 5.50 -23.33
N PRO A 391 -2.14 4.89 -22.63
CA PRO A 391 -3.49 5.43 -22.56
C PRO A 391 -3.48 6.90 -22.14
N HIS A 392 -4.46 7.67 -22.60
CA HIS A 392 -4.63 9.10 -22.28
C HIS A 392 -3.51 10.04 -22.76
N PHE A 393 -2.45 9.56 -23.41
CA PHE A 393 -1.45 10.44 -24.01
C PHE A 393 -2.11 11.37 -25.05
N THR A 394 -1.74 12.65 -25.05
CA THR A 394 -2.27 13.66 -25.99
C THR A 394 -1.15 14.55 -26.50
#